data_AF-A0A3D4U1R7-F1
#
_entry.id   AF-A0A3D4U1R7-F1
#
_cell.length_a   1.000
_cell.length_b   1.000
_cell.length_c   1.000
_cell.angle_alpha   90.00
_cell.angle_beta   90.00
_cell.angle_gamma   90.00
#
_symmetry.space_group_name_H-M   'P 1'
#
loop_
_entity.id
_entity.type
_entity.pdbx_description
1 polymer ?
#
loop_
_entity_poly.entity_id
_entity_poly.type
_entity_poly.pdbx_seq_one_letter_code
_entity_poly.pdbx_strand_id
1 'polypeptide(L)'
;VDFQIPKGGKLVSAAGKILWDAVGAAKTLRLTAKNGTISTPNGNLSDCFTVTSGADNSGIIWVNGKQYRGKILLRSAGKVMNVINVLDLEQYLRGVLPKEVHPDWPLESLKAQAVAARSYTLANLNKHAGAKFDLCAGTHCQVYGGKSAEHSRTNKAVEETAGTVATYNGKAIAALYHASSGGHTECSSNVWDWDVPYLRGVADLDPSPHSYWYKVMSASEMEEAFRRNGYPLGRITQIIPSKTGTSGRIASCMLIGEHGQVELTGEKVRTVLSLRSTFFTIEWEQTPPSRGPLAISTGMEDLASALSASAS
;
A
#
# COMPACT_ATOMS: atom_id res chain seq x y z
N VAL A 1 -0.27 1.84 -22.91
CA VAL A 1 -1.48 1.96 -22.05
C VAL A 1 -2.68 1.90 -22.97
N ASP A 2 -3.61 0.99 -22.67
CA ASP A 2 -4.81 0.80 -23.47
C ASP A 2 -5.97 1.58 -22.84
N PHE A 3 -6.53 2.51 -23.59
CA PHE A 3 -7.68 3.31 -23.19
C PHE A 3 -8.91 2.81 -23.94
N GLN A 4 -9.98 2.43 -23.25
CA GLN A 4 -11.28 2.26 -23.91
C GLN A 4 -12.13 3.49 -23.59
N ILE A 5 -12.37 4.28 -24.63
CA ILE A 5 -13.09 5.53 -24.54
C ILE A 5 -14.54 5.23 -24.94
N PRO A 6 -15.54 5.61 -24.12
CA PRO A 6 -16.94 5.38 -24.46
C PRO A 6 -17.33 6.15 -25.72
N LYS A 7 -18.51 5.83 -26.28
CA LYS A 7 -19.12 6.62 -27.37
C LYS A 7 -19.11 8.11 -26.99
N GLY A 8 -18.89 8.97 -27.98
CA GLY A 8 -18.82 10.42 -27.81
C GLY A 8 -17.59 10.95 -27.06
N GLY A 9 -16.72 10.07 -26.53
CA GLY A 9 -15.51 10.48 -25.83
C GLY A 9 -14.42 10.99 -26.77
N LYS A 10 -13.59 11.89 -26.23
CA LYS A 10 -12.66 12.69 -27.02
C LYS A 10 -11.26 12.65 -26.43
N LEU A 11 -10.28 12.73 -27.32
CA LEU A 11 -8.90 13.06 -27.01
C LEU A 11 -8.66 14.51 -27.39
N VAL A 12 -8.28 15.34 -26.42
CA VAL A 12 -8.14 16.78 -26.61
C VAL A 12 -6.72 17.21 -26.25
N SER A 13 -6.08 17.96 -27.13
CA SER A 13 -4.75 18.55 -26.86
C SER A 13 -4.81 19.57 -25.72
N ALA A 14 -3.66 19.96 -25.19
CA ALA A 14 -3.58 21.06 -24.22
C ALA A 14 -4.16 22.39 -24.75
N ALA A 15 -4.16 22.61 -26.07
CA ALA A 15 -4.73 23.78 -26.73
C ALA A 15 -6.23 23.64 -27.08
N GLY A 16 -6.90 22.57 -26.61
CA GLY A 16 -8.33 22.36 -26.87
C GLY A 16 -8.66 21.73 -28.23
N LYS A 17 -7.66 21.39 -29.05
CA LYS A 17 -7.87 20.74 -30.35
C LYS A 17 -8.28 19.29 -30.14
N ILE A 18 -9.40 18.87 -30.74
CA ILE A 18 -9.79 17.45 -30.79
C ILE A 18 -8.80 16.72 -31.69
N LEU A 19 -8.04 15.79 -31.12
CA LEU A 19 -7.06 14.96 -31.82
C LEU A 19 -7.67 13.63 -32.26
N TRP A 20 -8.70 13.18 -31.54
CA TRP A 20 -9.41 11.94 -31.83
C TRP A 20 -10.80 11.95 -31.17
N ASP A 21 -11.78 11.31 -31.80
CA ASP A 21 -13.17 11.28 -31.33
C ASP A 21 -13.85 9.91 -31.60
N ALA A 22 -14.61 9.43 -30.62
CA ALA A 22 -15.42 8.21 -30.68
C ALA A 22 -16.85 8.49 -31.21
N VAL A 23 -16.96 9.11 -32.40
CA VAL A 23 -18.20 9.68 -32.97
C VAL A 23 -19.38 8.69 -33.16
N GLY A 24 -19.17 7.37 -33.11
CA GLY A 24 -20.22 6.38 -33.39
C GLY A 24 -20.35 5.23 -32.37
N ALA A 25 -19.25 4.79 -31.79
CA ALA A 25 -19.19 3.67 -30.85
C ALA A 25 -17.98 3.84 -29.92
N ALA A 26 -17.96 3.11 -28.79
CA ALA A 26 -16.76 3.02 -27.96
C ALA A 26 -15.59 2.47 -28.80
N LYS A 27 -14.39 3.01 -28.59
CA LYS A 27 -13.19 2.51 -29.26
C LYS A 27 -12.03 2.40 -28.30
N THR A 28 -11.12 1.49 -28.62
CA THR A 28 -9.86 1.32 -27.91
C THR A 28 -8.78 2.18 -28.57
N LEU A 29 -8.12 3.01 -27.78
CA LEU A 29 -6.96 3.80 -28.16
C LEU A 29 -5.75 3.29 -27.38
N ARG A 30 -4.78 2.71 -28.09
CA ARG A 30 -3.48 2.33 -27.52
C ARG A 30 -2.54 3.52 -27.58
N LEU A 31 -1.97 3.91 -26.44
CA LEU A 31 -1.00 4.99 -26.33
C LEU A 31 0.34 4.46 -25.84
N THR A 32 1.42 4.92 -26.48
CA THR A 32 2.81 4.60 -26.12
C THR A 32 3.59 5.88 -25.88
N ALA A 33 4.58 5.84 -24.98
CA ALA A 33 5.46 6.96 -24.71
C ALA A 33 6.90 6.55 -25.01
N LYS A 34 7.62 7.37 -25.78
CA LYS A 34 9.02 7.15 -26.12
C LYS A 34 9.71 8.49 -26.31
N ASN A 35 10.88 8.66 -25.68
CA ASN A 35 11.74 9.83 -25.84
C ASN A 35 11.04 11.19 -25.64
N GLY A 36 10.14 11.28 -24.65
CA GLY A 36 9.41 12.50 -24.38
C GLY A 36 8.16 12.71 -25.23
N THR A 37 7.91 11.89 -26.25
CA THR A 37 6.70 11.97 -27.07
C THR A 37 5.71 10.87 -26.70
N ILE A 38 4.42 11.20 -26.70
CA ILE A 38 3.35 10.21 -26.62
C ILE A 38 2.77 10.02 -28.02
N SER A 39 2.55 8.78 -28.46
CA SER A 39 2.06 8.48 -29.80
C SER A 39 0.81 7.60 -29.78
N THR A 40 0.01 7.78 -30.84
CA THR A 40 -1.12 6.92 -31.23
C THR A 40 -0.69 6.06 -32.42
N PRO A 41 -1.46 5.02 -32.79
CA PRO A 41 -1.25 4.31 -34.05
C PRO A 41 -1.31 5.22 -35.29
N ASN A 42 -1.94 6.40 -35.19
CA ASN A 42 -2.16 7.33 -36.30
C ASN A 42 -1.21 8.54 -36.28
N GLY A 43 -0.20 8.55 -35.39
CA GLY A 43 0.80 9.61 -35.35
C GLY A 43 1.20 10.06 -33.93
N ASN A 44 2.19 10.95 -33.89
CA ASN A 44 2.73 11.53 -32.66
C ASN A 44 1.80 12.62 -32.10
N LEU A 45 1.64 12.62 -30.78
CA LEU A 45 0.91 13.65 -30.02
C LEU A 45 1.90 14.52 -29.24
N SER A 46 1.48 15.74 -28.94
CA SER A 46 2.19 16.67 -28.05
C SER A 46 2.39 16.11 -26.63
N ASP A 47 3.19 16.79 -25.82
CA ASP A 47 3.62 16.34 -24.49
C ASP A 47 2.50 16.18 -23.43
N CYS A 48 1.32 16.74 -23.68
CA CYS A 48 0.19 16.74 -22.74
C CYS A 48 -1.17 16.76 -23.45
N PHE A 49 -2.11 15.92 -23.01
CA PHE A 49 -3.48 15.87 -23.53
C PHE A 49 -4.46 15.25 -22.52
N THR A 50 -5.75 15.53 -22.72
CA THR A 50 -6.83 15.08 -21.83
C THR A 50 -7.76 14.12 -22.58
N VAL A 51 -8.05 12.98 -21.95
CA VAL A 51 -9.11 12.05 -22.33
C VAL A 51 -10.36 12.42 -21.54
N THR A 52 -11.47 12.65 -22.23
CA THR A 52 -12.78 12.92 -21.62
C THR A 52 -13.81 11.92 -22.14
N SER A 53 -14.71 11.46 -21.27
CA SER A 53 -15.94 10.80 -21.74
C SER A 53 -16.84 11.82 -22.45
N GLY A 54 -17.66 11.37 -23.40
CA GLY A 54 -18.59 12.21 -24.14
C GLY A 54 -19.73 12.78 -23.30
N ALA A 55 -20.58 13.59 -23.94
CA ALA A 55 -21.76 14.21 -23.35
C ALA A 55 -22.86 13.20 -22.93
N ASP A 56 -22.73 11.95 -23.34
CA ASP A 56 -23.57 10.78 -23.04
C ASP A 56 -23.33 10.17 -21.63
N ASN A 57 -22.65 10.92 -20.76
CA ASN A 57 -22.97 10.99 -19.32
C ASN A 57 -22.64 9.79 -18.41
N SER A 58 -21.83 8.81 -18.82
CA SER A 58 -21.30 7.85 -17.82
C SER A 58 -20.20 8.48 -16.95
N GLY A 59 -19.43 9.43 -17.50
CA GLY A 59 -18.25 9.97 -16.82
C GLY A 59 -17.12 8.94 -16.66
N ILE A 60 -17.20 7.76 -17.30
CA ILE A 60 -16.29 6.62 -17.06
C ILE A 60 -15.32 6.44 -18.22
N ILE A 61 -14.03 6.37 -17.91
CA ILE A 61 -12.93 6.06 -18.83
C ILE A 61 -12.28 4.75 -18.38
N TRP A 62 -12.05 3.83 -19.33
CA TRP A 62 -11.32 2.60 -19.03
C TRP A 62 -9.85 2.77 -19.34
N VAL A 63 -8.99 2.38 -18.40
CA VAL A 63 -7.53 2.36 -18.57
C VAL A 63 -7.02 0.99 -18.14
N ASN A 64 -6.40 0.26 -19.07
CA ASN A 64 -5.92 -1.11 -18.87
C ASN A 64 -6.96 -2.02 -18.17
N GLY A 65 -8.22 -1.95 -18.61
CA GLY A 65 -9.31 -2.77 -18.07
C GLY A 65 -9.87 -2.33 -16.71
N LYS A 66 -9.48 -1.16 -16.18
CA LYS A 66 -10.07 -0.56 -14.97
C LYS A 66 -10.85 0.71 -15.30
N GLN A 67 -11.98 0.93 -14.63
CA GLN A 67 -12.82 2.11 -14.79
C GLN A 67 -12.34 3.26 -13.90
N TYR A 68 -12.39 4.48 -14.43
CA TYR A 68 -12.08 5.72 -13.73
C TYR A 68 -13.15 6.77 -14.01
N ARG A 69 -13.44 7.62 -13.02
CA ARG A 69 -14.37 8.75 -13.17
C ARG A 69 -13.64 9.99 -13.71
N GLY A 70 -14.40 11.00 -14.12
CA GLY A 70 -13.86 12.32 -14.44
C GLY A 70 -13.06 12.30 -15.74
N LYS A 71 -11.83 12.81 -15.69
CA LYS A 71 -10.96 12.94 -16.86
C LYS A 71 -9.63 12.23 -16.61
N ILE A 72 -8.97 11.80 -17.69
CA ILE A 72 -7.58 11.31 -17.60
C ILE A 72 -6.68 12.31 -18.31
N LEU A 73 -5.76 12.91 -17.57
CA LEU A 73 -4.69 13.73 -18.09
C LEU A 73 -3.48 12.84 -18.35
N LEU A 74 -2.93 12.93 -19.56
CA LEU A 74 -1.76 12.19 -19.97
C LEU A 74 -0.62 13.16 -20.15
N ARG A 75 0.50 12.84 -19.51
CA ARG A 75 1.68 13.70 -19.51
C ARG A 75 2.93 12.87 -19.74
N SER A 76 3.71 13.29 -20.71
CA SER A 76 5.01 12.69 -20.96
C SER A 76 5.97 12.96 -19.80
N ALA A 77 6.74 11.94 -19.43
CA ALA A 77 7.73 11.98 -18.36
C ALA A 77 9.00 11.23 -18.81
N GLY A 78 9.62 11.73 -19.89
CA GLY A 78 10.82 11.14 -20.47
C GLY A 78 10.52 9.82 -21.18
N LYS A 79 10.99 8.70 -20.63
CA LYS A 79 10.75 7.35 -21.18
C LYS A 79 9.41 6.75 -20.75
N VAL A 80 8.72 7.38 -19.80
CA VAL A 80 7.43 6.93 -19.28
C VAL A 80 6.37 8.01 -19.49
N MET A 81 5.12 7.68 -19.20
CA MET A 81 4.00 8.61 -19.23
C MET A 81 3.24 8.52 -17.91
N ASN A 82 2.94 9.67 -17.33
CA ASN A 82 2.03 9.77 -16.22
C ASN A 82 0.60 9.70 -16.74
N VAL A 83 -0.18 8.78 -16.16
CA VAL A 83 -1.61 8.63 -16.38
C VAL A 83 -2.30 9.17 -15.13
N ILE A 84 -2.80 10.40 -15.22
CA ILE A 84 -3.30 11.16 -14.06
C ILE A 84 -4.82 11.20 -14.13
N ASN A 85 -5.50 10.63 -13.12
CA ASN A 85 -6.95 10.75 -13.02
C ASN A 85 -7.32 12.07 -12.33
N VAL A 86 -8.01 12.94 -13.07
CA VAL A 86 -8.52 14.24 -12.59
C VAL A 86 -10.00 14.12 -12.28
N LEU A 87 -10.37 14.31 -11.02
CA LEU A 87 -11.72 14.14 -10.50
C LEU A 87 -11.90 14.91 -9.18
N ASP A 88 -13.15 15.09 -8.77
CA ASP A 88 -13.48 15.75 -7.52
C ASP A 88 -13.13 14.87 -6.31
N LEU A 89 -12.85 15.51 -5.17
CA LEU A 89 -12.41 14.87 -3.94
C LEU A 89 -13.33 13.71 -3.49
N GLU A 90 -14.65 13.92 -3.49
CA GLU A 90 -15.60 12.90 -3.06
C GLU A 90 -15.61 11.68 -4.01
N GLN A 91 -15.38 11.89 -5.31
CA GLN A 91 -15.26 10.79 -6.27
C GLN A 91 -13.94 10.03 -6.08
N TYR A 92 -12.86 10.73 -5.77
CA TYR A 92 -11.58 10.13 -5.42
C TYR A 92 -11.71 9.21 -4.19
N LEU A 93 -12.35 9.69 -3.12
CA LEU A 93 -12.51 8.94 -1.88
C LEU A 93 -13.30 7.64 -2.08
N ARG A 94 -14.32 7.63 -2.96
CA ARG A 94 -15.06 6.40 -3.32
C ARG A 94 -14.15 5.29 -3.86
N GLY A 95 -13.07 5.64 -4.57
CA GLY A 95 -12.07 4.69 -5.06
C GLY A 95 -10.95 4.37 -4.07
N VAL A 96 -10.79 5.16 -3.01
CA VAL A 96 -9.80 4.94 -1.94
C VAL A 96 -10.36 4.02 -0.86
N LEU A 97 -11.52 4.33 -0.28
CA LEU A 97 -12.02 3.64 0.92
C LEU A 97 -12.06 2.10 0.79
N PRO A 98 -12.58 1.50 -0.30
CA PRO A 98 -12.62 0.05 -0.46
C PRO A 98 -11.25 -0.63 -0.53
N LYS A 99 -10.17 0.14 -0.68
CA LYS A 99 -8.79 -0.35 -0.69
C LYS A 99 -8.11 -0.27 0.66
N GLU A 100 -8.69 0.47 1.60
CA GLU A 100 -8.13 0.71 2.92
C GLU A 100 -8.91 -0.01 4.02
N VAL A 101 -10.22 -0.21 3.84
CA VAL A 101 -11.10 -0.85 4.81
C VAL A 101 -12.03 -1.88 4.17
N HIS A 102 -12.43 -2.89 4.96
CA HIS A 102 -13.38 -3.89 4.50
C HIS A 102 -14.81 -3.31 4.51
N PRO A 103 -15.58 -3.43 3.42
CA PRO A 103 -16.93 -2.84 3.37
C PRO A 103 -17.89 -3.33 4.45
N ASP A 104 -17.70 -4.53 4.99
CA ASP A 104 -18.56 -5.10 6.04
C ASP A 104 -18.28 -4.56 7.44
N TRP A 105 -17.26 -3.72 7.62
CA TRP A 105 -17.04 -3.05 8.90
C TRP A 105 -18.24 -2.18 9.30
N PRO A 106 -18.39 -1.87 10.61
CA PRO A 106 -19.42 -0.96 11.10
C PRO A 106 -19.41 0.35 10.32
N LEU A 107 -20.61 0.88 10.04
CA LEU A 107 -20.74 2.09 9.22
C LEU A 107 -19.97 3.27 9.81
N GLU A 108 -19.96 3.41 11.13
CA GLU A 108 -19.22 4.47 11.82
C GLU A 108 -17.69 4.32 11.66
N SER A 109 -17.16 3.08 11.59
CA SER A 109 -15.76 2.84 11.24
C SER A 109 -15.45 3.26 9.80
N LEU A 110 -16.36 2.98 8.85
CA LEU A 110 -16.23 3.43 7.46
C LEU A 110 -16.27 4.96 7.35
N LYS A 111 -17.12 5.63 8.15
CA LYS A 111 -17.20 7.10 8.22
C LYS A 111 -15.94 7.71 8.80
N ALA A 112 -15.41 7.14 9.89
CA ALA A 112 -14.13 7.55 10.46
C ALA A 112 -13.01 7.44 9.42
N GLN A 113 -12.96 6.33 8.67
CA GLN A 113 -12.01 6.18 7.56
C GLN A 113 -12.23 7.22 6.45
N ALA A 114 -13.49 7.54 6.12
CA ALA A 114 -13.81 8.57 5.13
C ALA A 114 -13.23 9.94 5.51
N VAL A 115 -13.44 10.34 6.76
CA VAL A 115 -12.92 11.60 7.32
C VAL A 115 -11.40 11.59 7.36
N ALA A 116 -10.78 10.48 7.80
CA ALA A 116 -9.33 10.34 7.82
C ALA A 116 -8.72 10.45 6.41
N ALA A 117 -9.25 9.69 5.44
CA ALA A 117 -8.80 9.72 4.06
C ALA A 117 -8.97 11.11 3.42
N ARG A 118 -10.09 11.79 3.67
CA ARG A 118 -10.34 13.15 3.18
C ARG A 118 -9.34 14.15 3.76
N SER A 119 -9.10 14.08 5.06
CA SER A 119 -8.17 14.97 5.76
C SER A 119 -6.74 14.77 5.24
N TYR A 120 -6.31 13.51 5.11
CA TYR A 120 -5.03 13.16 4.52
C TYR A 120 -4.89 13.69 3.09
N THR A 121 -5.92 13.50 2.26
CA THR A 121 -5.93 13.98 0.87
C THR A 121 -5.68 15.48 0.81
N LEU A 122 -6.43 16.26 1.59
CA LEU A 122 -6.32 17.72 1.62
C LEU A 122 -4.97 18.20 2.17
N ALA A 123 -4.46 17.54 3.21
CA ALA A 123 -3.15 17.87 3.80
C ALA A 123 -1.97 17.54 2.86
N ASN A 124 -2.17 16.67 1.88
CA ASN A 124 -1.13 16.18 0.96
C ASN A 124 -1.38 16.56 -0.52
N LEU A 125 -2.29 17.48 -0.81
CA LEU A 125 -2.40 18.03 -2.16
C LEU A 125 -1.05 18.61 -2.60
N ASN A 126 -0.72 18.46 -3.89
CA ASN A 126 0.59 18.82 -4.45
C ASN A 126 1.81 18.05 -3.89
N LYS A 127 1.65 16.94 -3.16
CA LYS A 127 2.79 16.12 -2.66
C LYS A 127 3.76 15.70 -3.77
N HIS A 128 3.26 15.55 -5.00
CA HIS A 128 4.05 15.23 -6.18
C HIS A 128 4.13 16.37 -7.22
N ALA A 129 4.12 17.64 -6.76
CA ALA A 129 4.17 18.82 -7.63
C ALA A 129 5.28 18.78 -8.69
N GLY A 130 6.47 18.27 -8.36
CA GLY A 130 7.58 18.12 -9.31
C GLY A 130 7.26 17.18 -10.48
N ALA A 131 6.43 16.16 -10.25
CA ALA A 131 5.91 15.26 -11.28
C ALA A 131 4.54 15.71 -11.84
N LYS A 132 4.05 16.86 -11.36
CA LYS A 132 2.86 17.58 -11.82
C LYS A 132 1.55 16.80 -11.64
N PHE A 133 1.43 16.13 -10.49
CA PHE A 133 0.19 15.54 -9.97
C PHE A 133 0.14 15.66 -8.44
N ASP A 134 -1.04 15.51 -7.84
CA ASP A 134 -1.20 15.68 -6.39
C ASP A 134 -0.74 14.45 -5.60
N LEU A 135 -1.38 13.30 -5.86
CA LEU A 135 -1.23 12.06 -5.09
C LEU A 135 -0.98 10.86 -6.01
N CYS A 136 -0.21 9.88 -5.55
CA CYS A 136 -0.03 8.61 -6.26
C CYS A 136 -1.09 7.58 -5.84
N ALA A 137 -1.38 6.59 -6.70
CA ALA A 137 -2.40 5.56 -6.46
C ALA A 137 -1.90 4.36 -5.62
N GLY A 138 -0.82 4.51 -4.86
CA GLY A 138 -0.17 3.46 -4.09
C GLY A 138 0.05 3.84 -2.63
N THR A 139 0.65 2.93 -1.86
CA THR A 139 0.82 3.03 -0.40
C THR A 139 1.63 4.24 0.08
N HIS A 140 2.40 4.89 -0.80
CA HIS A 140 3.09 6.14 -0.49
C HIS A 140 2.12 7.33 -0.27
N CYS A 141 0.95 7.29 -0.91
CA CYS A 141 -0.14 8.24 -0.69
C CYS A 141 -1.33 7.51 -0.09
N GLN A 142 -2.24 7.02 -0.93
CA GLN A 142 -3.36 6.15 -0.57
C GLN A 142 -3.60 5.22 -1.74
N VAL A 143 -4.04 3.99 -1.46
CA VAL A 143 -4.33 3.04 -2.53
C VAL A 143 -5.60 3.47 -3.24
N TYR A 144 -5.51 3.84 -4.51
CA TYR A 144 -6.64 4.31 -5.31
C TYR A 144 -6.99 3.32 -6.41
N GLY A 145 -8.20 2.77 -6.37
CA GLY A 145 -8.65 1.75 -7.31
C GLY A 145 -9.56 2.22 -8.44
N GLY A 146 -9.83 3.52 -8.55
CA GLY A 146 -10.77 4.07 -9.53
C GLY A 146 -12.22 3.69 -9.25
N LYS A 147 -13.08 3.92 -10.25
CA LYS A 147 -14.51 3.56 -10.22
C LYS A 147 -14.73 2.06 -9.99
N SER A 148 -13.82 1.22 -10.49
CA SER A 148 -13.90 -0.23 -10.37
C SER A 148 -13.75 -0.75 -8.94
N ALA A 149 -13.15 0.04 -8.04
CA ALA A 149 -13.01 -0.36 -6.65
C ALA A 149 -14.20 0.02 -5.78
N GLU A 150 -15.03 0.96 -6.22
CA GLU A 150 -16.13 1.51 -5.41
C GLU A 150 -17.07 0.43 -4.88
N HIS A 151 -17.53 0.63 -3.66
CA HIS A 151 -18.50 -0.23 -3.01
C HIS A 151 -19.64 0.62 -2.41
N SER A 152 -20.88 0.13 -2.45
CA SER A 152 -22.05 0.92 -2.01
C SER A 152 -21.94 1.36 -0.54
N ARG A 153 -21.53 0.46 0.36
CA ARG A 153 -21.35 0.76 1.80
C ARG A 153 -20.29 1.84 2.07
N THR A 154 -19.13 1.75 1.41
CA THR A 154 -18.08 2.77 1.58
C THR A 154 -18.46 4.07 0.88
N ASN A 155 -19.12 4.02 -0.28
CA ASN A 155 -19.66 5.20 -0.94
C ASN A 155 -20.66 5.96 -0.05
N LYS A 156 -21.54 5.23 0.65
CA LYS A 156 -22.47 5.80 1.64
C LYS A 156 -21.73 6.50 2.78
N ALA A 157 -20.64 5.90 3.30
CA ALA A 157 -19.82 6.54 4.32
C ALA A 157 -19.12 7.82 3.82
N VAL A 158 -18.65 7.84 2.57
CA VAL A 158 -18.11 9.06 1.93
C VAL A 158 -19.17 10.15 1.85
N GLU A 159 -20.38 9.78 1.40
CA GLU A 159 -21.50 10.70 1.23
C GLU A 159 -22.01 11.27 2.56
N GLU A 160 -22.24 10.44 3.57
CA GLU A 160 -22.72 10.87 4.89
C GLU A 160 -21.68 11.70 5.67
N THR A 161 -20.43 11.76 5.21
CA THR A 161 -19.35 12.57 5.80
C THR A 161 -18.81 13.64 4.84
N ALA A 162 -19.53 13.94 3.76
CA ALA A 162 -19.09 14.90 2.75
C ALA A 162 -18.68 16.24 3.40
N GLY A 163 -17.50 16.74 3.04
CA GLY A 163 -16.95 17.98 3.60
C GLY A 163 -16.45 17.91 5.05
N THR A 164 -16.62 16.79 5.76
CA THR A 164 -16.13 16.63 7.14
C THR A 164 -14.67 16.22 7.14
N VAL A 165 -13.85 16.97 7.89
CA VAL A 165 -12.39 16.78 7.98
C VAL A 165 -11.92 16.92 9.43
N ALA A 166 -10.90 16.15 9.80
CA ALA A 166 -10.18 16.31 11.05
C ALA A 166 -9.18 17.46 10.91
N THR A 167 -9.15 18.36 11.90
CA THR A 167 -8.29 19.55 11.87
C THR A 167 -7.48 19.72 13.14
N TYR A 168 -6.34 20.40 13.00
CA TYR A 168 -5.53 20.89 14.10
C TYR A 168 -5.10 22.31 13.76
N ASN A 169 -5.32 23.27 14.67
CA ASN A 169 -5.10 24.70 14.44
C ASN A 169 -5.75 25.23 13.14
N GLY A 170 -6.99 24.79 12.87
CA GLY A 170 -7.77 25.25 11.71
C GLY A 170 -7.32 24.69 10.36
N LYS A 171 -6.35 23.77 10.32
CA LYS A 171 -5.87 23.12 9.08
C LYS A 171 -6.19 21.63 9.09
N ALA A 172 -6.54 21.08 7.93
CA ALA A 172 -6.72 19.64 7.78
C ALA A 172 -5.43 18.90 8.16
N ILE A 173 -5.56 17.82 8.93
CA ILE A 173 -4.41 17.03 9.38
C ILE A 173 -4.04 15.95 8.36
N ALA A 174 -2.76 15.60 8.30
CA ALA A 174 -2.32 14.34 7.71
C ALA A 174 -2.75 13.18 8.64
N ALA A 175 -4.01 12.75 8.52
CA ALA A 175 -4.60 11.68 9.32
C ALA A 175 -4.04 10.32 8.87
N LEU A 176 -2.88 9.94 9.41
CA LEU A 176 -2.24 8.66 9.15
C LEU A 176 -3.04 7.52 9.79
N TYR A 177 -3.18 6.41 9.07
CA TYR A 177 -3.90 5.22 9.52
C TYR A 177 -3.12 3.95 9.13
N HIS A 178 -3.43 2.84 9.79
CA HIS A 178 -2.78 1.55 9.57
C HIS A 178 -3.73 0.40 9.95
N ALA A 179 -3.44 -0.81 9.50
CA ALA A 179 -4.38 -1.94 9.58
C ALA A 179 -4.57 -2.52 10.99
N SER A 180 -3.54 -2.49 11.84
CA SER A 180 -3.61 -3.03 13.21
C SER A 180 -2.49 -2.43 14.07
N SER A 181 -2.86 -1.93 15.25
CA SER A 181 -1.94 -1.29 16.19
C SER A 181 -1.18 -2.29 17.07
N GLY A 182 -1.62 -3.54 17.16
CA GLY A 182 -1.08 -4.50 18.12
C GLY A 182 -1.34 -4.12 19.59
N GLY A 183 -2.37 -3.29 19.84
CA GLY A 183 -2.81 -2.90 21.20
C GLY A 183 -2.50 -1.46 21.58
N HIS A 184 -1.67 -0.76 20.79
CA HIS A 184 -1.29 0.62 21.07
C HIS A 184 -0.77 1.32 19.81
N THR A 185 -1.21 2.55 19.55
CA THR A 185 -0.67 3.38 18.45
C THR A 185 0.65 4.03 18.85
N GLU A 186 1.39 4.62 17.92
CA GLU A 186 2.73 5.14 18.20
C GLU A 186 2.79 6.67 18.03
N CYS A 187 3.69 7.31 18.77
CA CYS A 187 4.02 8.71 18.56
C CYS A 187 4.73 8.87 17.21
N SER A 188 4.38 9.90 16.43
CA SER A 188 5.02 10.13 15.13
C SER A 188 6.54 10.24 15.24
N SER A 189 7.06 10.81 16.32
CA SER A 189 8.49 10.97 16.61
C SER A 189 9.27 9.65 16.83
N ASN A 190 8.56 8.54 17.01
CA ASN A 190 9.16 7.21 17.17
C ASN A 190 9.08 6.38 15.88
N VAL A 191 8.34 6.85 14.87
CA VAL A 191 8.23 6.23 13.54
C VAL A 191 8.97 7.05 12.48
N TRP A 192 8.92 8.37 12.61
CA TRP A 192 9.52 9.36 11.71
C TRP A 192 10.23 10.46 12.53
N ASP A 193 11.02 11.29 11.86
CA ASP A 193 11.76 12.39 12.50
C ASP A 193 10.90 13.65 12.76
N TRP A 194 9.57 13.50 12.86
CA TRP A 194 8.63 14.61 13.06
C TRP A 194 7.79 14.38 14.32
N ASP A 195 7.76 15.37 15.21
CA ASP A 195 6.83 15.37 16.34
C ASP A 195 5.57 16.15 15.99
N VAL A 196 4.43 15.46 16.02
CA VAL A 196 3.13 15.99 15.60
C VAL A 196 2.15 15.88 16.77
N PRO A 197 1.60 17.00 17.29
CA PRO A 197 0.81 17.00 18.53
C PRO A 197 -0.44 16.10 18.52
N TYR A 198 -1.01 15.83 17.35
CA TYR A 198 -2.19 14.97 17.18
C TYR A 198 -1.85 13.52 16.81
N LEU A 199 -0.58 13.17 16.61
CA LEU A 199 -0.12 11.80 16.35
C LEU A 199 0.68 11.30 17.56
N ARG A 200 -0.05 11.10 18.66
CA ARG A 200 0.47 10.56 19.91
C ARG A 200 0.01 9.12 20.08
N GLY A 201 0.86 8.30 20.68
CA GLY A 201 0.47 6.92 20.98
C GLY A 201 -0.63 6.88 22.03
N VAL A 202 -1.66 6.09 21.75
CA VAL A 202 -2.80 5.82 22.64
C VAL A 202 -3.08 4.32 22.63
N ALA A 203 -3.65 3.82 23.73
CA ALA A 203 -4.12 2.45 23.81
C ALA A 203 -5.21 2.20 22.75
N ASP A 204 -5.16 1.04 22.11
CA ASP A 204 -6.14 0.58 21.14
C ASP A 204 -6.60 -0.81 21.58
N LEU A 205 -7.82 -0.87 22.11
CA LEU A 205 -8.38 -2.06 22.72
C LEU A 205 -9.17 -2.91 21.72
N ASP A 206 -9.24 -2.51 20.45
CA ASP A 206 -10.01 -3.23 19.45
C ASP A 206 -9.30 -4.54 19.05
N PRO A 207 -9.99 -5.69 19.16
CA PRO A 207 -9.40 -6.97 18.78
C PRO A 207 -9.23 -7.02 17.26
N SER A 208 -8.02 -7.37 16.80
CA SER A 208 -7.71 -7.55 15.38
C SER A 208 -7.26 -8.98 15.10
N PRO A 209 -7.78 -9.66 14.05
CA PRO A 209 -7.25 -10.96 13.62
C PRO A 209 -5.82 -10.86 13.09
N HIS A 210 -5.31 -9.65 12.88
CA HIS A 210 -3.95 -9.36 12.43
C HIS A 210 -3.05 -8.86 13.57
N SER A 211 -3.49 -8.97 14.83
CA SER A 211 -2.72 -8.60 16.02
C SER A 211 -1.48 -9.49 16.23
N TYR A 212 -1.53 -10.74 15.77
CA TYR A 212 -0.43 -11.70 15.87
C TYR A 212 0.09 -12.13 14.50
N TRP A 213 1.40 -12.31 14.39
CA TRP A 213 2.07 -12.86 13.23
C TRP A 213 3.41 -13.46 13.62
N TYR A 214 3.89 -14.42 12.85
CA TYR A 214 5.25 -14.92 12.93
C TYR A 214 5.82 -15.06 11.52
N LYS A 215 7.14 -15.07 11.44
CA LYS A 215 7.89 -15.33 10.21
C LYS A 215 9.08 -16.20 10.54
N VAL A 216 9.15 -17.36 9.90
CA VAL A 216 10.33 -18.23 9.97
C VAL A 216 11.29 -17.84 8.86
N MET A 217 12.58 -17.78 9.19
CA MET A 217 13.66 -17.44 8.27
C MET A 217 14.92 -18.17 8.71
N SER A 218 15.63 -18.79 7.77
CA SER A 218 16.96 -19.35 8.01
C SER A 218 17.99 -18.25 8.22
N ALA A 219 19.09 -18.59 8.92
CA ALA A 219 20.20 -17.66 9.10
C ALA A 219 20.76 -17.14 7.76
N SER A 220 20.83 -18.00 6.73
CA SER A 220 21.28 -17.63 5.39
C SER A 220 20.32 -16.67 4.68
N GLU A 221 19.00 -16.84 4.84
CA GLU A 221 18.03 -15.90 4.27
C GLU A 221 18.12 -14.52 4.95
N MET A 222 18.36 -14.49 6.26
CA MET A 222 18.53 -13.24 7.01
C MET A 222 19.80 -12.50 6.57
N GLU A 223 20.92 -13.21 6.50
CA GLU A 223 22.18 -12.66 5.99
C GLU A 223 22.01 -12.11 4.57
N GLU A 224 21.42 -12.89 3.66
CA GLU A 224 21.20 -12.48 2.27
C GLU A 224 20.26 -11.27 2.14
N ALA A 225 19.26 -11.16 3.02
CA ALA A 225 18.38 -10.01 3.08
C ALA A 225 19.17 -8.73 3.44
N PHE A 226 20.00 -8.77 4.48
CA PHE A 226 20.83 -7.63 4.87
C PHE A 226 21.89 -7.29 3.83
N ARG A 227 22.58 -8.30 3.28
CA ARG A 227 23.61 -8.13 2.24
C ARG A 227 23.07 -7.42 1.00
N ARG A 228 21.92 -7.84 0.47
CA ARG A 228 21.28 -7.19 -0.70
C ARG A 228 20.84 -5.75 -0.43
N ASN A 229 20.66 -5.38 0.82
CA ASN A 229 20.32 -4.02 1.23
C ASN A 229 21.56 -3.19 1.65
N GLY A 230 22.77 -3.67 1.38
CA GLY A 230 24.01 -2.94 1.61
C GLY A 230 24.62 -3.12 3.01
N TYR A 231 24.20 -4.14 3.76
CA TYR A 231 24.68 -4.44 5.10
C TYR A 231 25.37 -5.82 5.14
N PRO A 232 26.63 -5.96 4.68
CA PRO A 232 27.33 -7.24 4.60
C PRO A 232 27.89 -7.66 5.97
N LEU A 233 27.01 -7.95 6.93
CA LEU A 233 27.38 -8.26 8.33
C LEU A 233 27.77 -9.73 8.57
N GLY A 234 27.66 -10.60 7.56
CA GLY A 234 27.73 -12.06 7.74
C GLY A 234 26.49 -12.60 8.46
N ARG A 235 26.61 -13.76 9.09
CA ARG A 235 25.50 -14.33 9.89
C ARG A 235 25.12 -13.36 11.00
N ILE A 236 23.85 -12.97 11.04
CA ILE A 236 23.31 -12.15 12.12
C ILE A 236 23.22 -13.00 13.39
N THR A 237 23.82 -12.53 14.47
CA THR A 237 23.85 -13.20 15.78
C THR A 237 22.95 -12.53 16.79
N GLN A 238 22.76 -11.20 16.69
CA GLN A 238 21.92 -10.44 17.61
C GLN A 238 21.21 -9.28 16.88
N ILE A 239 19.99 -9.01 17.34
CA ILE A 239 19.24 -7.79 17.04
C ILE A 239 18.81 -7.21 18.40
N ILE A 240 19.43 -6.12 18.82
CA ILE A 240 19.26 -5.55 20.15
C ILE A 240 18.47 -4.25 20.03
N PRO A 241 17.24 -4.15 20.54
CA PRO A 241 16.51 -2.89 20.58
C PRO A 241 17.31 -1.81 21.33
N SER A 242 17.67 -0.75 20.63
CA SER A 242 18.38 0.40 21.20
C SER A 242 17.38 1.43 21.72
N LYS A 243 16.24 1.59 21.04
CA LYS A 243 15.13 2.45 21.45
C LYS A 243 13.79 1.80 21.12
N THR A 244 12.87 1.79 22.08
CA THR A 244 11.48 1.42 21.88
C THR A 244 10.56 2.63 22.01
N GLY A 245 9.48 2.65 21.23
CA GLY A 245 8.44 3.67 21.32
C GLY A 245 7.40 3.37 22.39
N THR A 246 6.40 4.25 22.54
CA THR A 246 5.37 4.08 23.58
C THR A 246 4.49 2.86 23.36
N SER A 247 4.46 2.33 22.14
CA SER A 247 3.72 1.12 21.81
C SER A 247 4.54 -0.17 21.96
N GLY A 248 5.79 -0.08 22.46
CA GLY A 248 6.73 -1.20 22.48
C GLY A 248 7.35 -1.54 21.12
N ARG A 249 7.04 -0.78 20.06
CA ARG A 249 7.67 -0.91 18.74
C ARG A 249 9.15 -0.56 18.81
N ILE A 250 9.97 -1.29 18.06
CA ILE A 250 11.40 -0.96 17.90
C ILE A 250 11.50 0.29 17.03
N ALA A 251 11.99 1.39 17.61
CA ALA A 251 12.29 2.62 16.88
C ALA A 251 13.67 2.51 16.23
N SER A 252 14.67 1.99 16.96
CA SER A 252 15.98 1.63 16.43
C SER A 252 16.57 0.43 17.16
N CYS A 253 17.48 -0.30 16.50
CA CYS A 253 18.19 -1.43 17.06
C CYS A 253 19.60 -1.57 16.49
N MET A 254 20.48 -2.13 17.31
CA MET A 254 21.82 -2.56 16.91
C MET A 254 21.74 -3.97 16.31
N LEU A 255 22.26 -4.12 15.10
CA LEU A 255 22.40 -5.39 14.41
C LEU A 255 23.85 -5.84 14.54
N ILE A 256 24.07 -7.05 15.03
CA ILE A 256 25.41 -7.63 15.17
C ILE A 256 25.47 -8.89 14.33
N GLY A 257 26.48 -8.98 13.47
CA GLY A 257 26.82 -10.17 12.72
C GLY A 257 28.31 -10.51 12.85
N GLU A 258 28.71 -11.62 12.25
CA GLU A 258 30.09 -12.15 12.29
C GLU A 258 31.15 -11.14 11.82
N HIS A 259 30.78 -10.24 10.91
CA HIS A 259 31.72 -9.30 10.27
C HIS A 259 31.57 -7.84 10.75
N GLY A 260 30.71 -7.57 11.73
CA GLY A 260 30.56 -6.23 12.29
C GLY A 260 29.17 -5.93 12.84
N GLN A 261 28.92 -4.65 13.09
CA GLN A 261 27.65 -4.17 13.63
C GLN A 261 27.18 -2.88 12.96
N VAL A 262 25.88 -2.64 12.99
CA VAL A 262 25.25 -1.41 12.46
C VAL A 262 23.98 -1.07 13.24
N GLU A 263 23.81 0.21 13.56
CA GLU A 263 22.55 0.73 14.12
C GLU A 263 21.58 1.02 12.97
N LEU A 264 20.36 0.47 13.03
CA LEU A 264 19.33 0.70 12.03
C LEU A 264 18.01 1.11 12.71
N THR A 265 17.21 1.93 12.02
CA THR A 265 15.81 2.15 12.41
C THR A 265 15.02 0.85 12.33
N GLY A 266 14.01 0.68 13.18
CA GLY A 266 13.12 -0.47 13.12
C GLY A 266 12.44 -0.63 11.76
N GLU A 267 12.07 0.48 11.10
CA GLU A 267 11.44 0.44 9.76
C GLU A 267 12.39 -0.10 8.69
N LYS A 268 13.69 0.21 8.79
CA LYS A 268 14.72 -0.38 7.92
C LYS A 268 14.79 -1.89 8.12
N VAL A 269 14.85 -2.36 9.36
CA VAL A 269 14.88 -3.81 9.67
C VAL A 269 13.62 -4.50 9.18
N ARG A 270 12.45 -3.92 9.45
CA ARG A 270 11.17 -4.40 8.95
C ARG A 270 11.17 -4.52 7.43
N THR A 271 11.69 -3.53 6.72
CA THR A 271 11.76 -3.54 5.25
C THR A 271 12.73 -4.62 4.75
N VAL A 272 13.94 -4.67 5.31
CA VAL A 272 14.98 -5.64 4.92
C VAL A 272 14.49 -7.06 5.10
N LEU A 273 13.86 -7.34 6.26
CA LEU A 273 13.38 -8.66 6.62
C LEU A 273 11.94 -8.92 6.15
N SER A 274 11.32 -8.00 5.42
CA SER A 274 9.91 -8.06 4.99
C SER A 274 8.96 -8.49 6.11
N LEU A 275 9.03 -7.80 7.25
CA LEU A 275 8.17 -8.01 8.42
C LEU A 275 6.88 -7.19 8.31
N ARG A 276 5.84 -7.62 9.03
CA ARG A 276 4.56 -6.88 9.01
C ARG A 276 4.66 -5.53 9.72
N SER A 277 5.40 -5.45 10.82
CA SER A 277 5.56 -4.24 11.63
C SER A 277 6.93 -4.19 12.31
N THR A 278 7.20 -3.09 13.01
CA THR A 278 8.36 -2.94 13.92
C THR A 278 8.08 -3.44 15.34
N PHE A 279 6.89 -4.02 15.58
CA PHE A 279 6.56 -4.69 16.83
C PHE A 279 6.80 -6.19 16.65
N PHE A 280 7.98 -6.65 17.05
CA PHE A 280 8.39 -8.04 16.96
C PHE A 280 9.44 -8.37 18.03
N THR A 281 9.52 -9.65 18.37
CA THR A 281 10.64 -10.27 19.07
C THR A 281 11.31 -11.28 18.14
N ILE A 282 12.52 -11.71 18.47
CA ILE A 282 13.24 -12.73 17.71
C ILE A 282 13.61 -13.85 18.65
N GLU A 283 13.33 -15.08 18.21
CA GLU A 283 13.72 -16.31 18.86
C GLU A 283 14.66 -17.07 17.93
N TRP A 284 15.77 -17.54 18.49
CA TRP A 284 16.78 -18.30 17.74
C TRP A 284 16.59 -19.78 18.02
N GLU A 285 16.07 -20.51 17.05
CA GLU A 285 15.99 -21.97 17.14
C GLU A 285 17.28 -22.59 16.57
N GLN A 286 18.07 -23.20 17.43
CA GLN A 286 19.20 -24.01 17.02
C GLN A 286 18.64 -25.34 16.51
N THR A 287 18.59 -25.57 15.20
CA THR A 287 18.38 -26.93 14.70
C THR A 287 19.63 -27.73 15.06
N PRO A 288 19.55 -28.81 15.88
CA PRO A 288 20.69 -29.69 16.08
C PRO A 288 21.13 -30.20 14.70
N PRO A 289 22.43 -30.40 14.44
CA PRO A 289 22.86 -30.98 13.18
C PRO A 289 22.11 -32.29 12.98
N SER A 290 21.27 -32.35 11.93
CA SER A 290 20.58 -33.57 11.56
C SER A 290 21.64 -34.63 11.35
N ARG A 291 21.71 -35.62 12.26
CA ARG A 291 22.38 -36.87 11.89
C ARG A 291 21.68 -37.31 10.60
N GLY A 292 22.47 -37.55 9.55
CA GLY A 292 21.99 -38.04 8.26
C GLY A 292 21.07 -39.25 8.41
N PRO A 293 20.48 -39.73 7.30
CA PRO A 293 19.22 -40.47 7.29
C PRO A 293 19.15 -41.44 8.47
N LEU A 294 18.12 -41.26 9.31
CA LEU A 294 17.76 -42.20 10.36
C LEU A 294 17.83 -43.60 9.75
N ALA A 295 18.87 -44.34 10.11
CA ALA A 295 18.87 -45.78 9.95
C ALA A 295 17.59 -46.26 10.64
N ILE A 296 16.77 -47.02 9.91
CA ILE A 296 15.59 -47.66 10.46
C ILE A 296 16.08 -48.56 11.59
N SER A 297 15.94 -48.09 12.82
CA SER A 297 16.05 -48.88 14.04
C SER A 297 14.64 -49.22 14.47
N THR A 298 14.15 -50.32 13.88
CA THR A 298 13.14 -51.26 14.40
C THR A 298 12.39 -50.88 15.68
N GLY A 299 11.06 -50.75 15.58
CA GLY A 299 10.19 -50.63 16.76
C GLY A 299 8.73 -50.34 16.44
N MET A 300 8.14 -51.00 15.44
CA MET A 300 6.70 -50.92 15.15
C MET A 300 6.01 -52.30 15.05
N GLU A 301 6.63 -53.33 15.64
CA GLU A 301 5.97 -54.63 15.87
C GLU A 301 5.54 -54.82 17.35
N ASP A 302 6.14 -54.10 18.31
CA ASP A 302 5.82 -54.25 19.75
C ASP A 302 4.60 -53.46 20.24
N LEU A 303 4.03 -52.55 19.44
CA LEU A 303 2.77 -51.86 19.78
C LEU A 303 1.52 -52.58 19.28
N ALA A 304 1.67 -53.54 18.36
CA ALA A 304 0.55 -54.36 17.88
C ALA A 304 0.29 -55.61 18.77
N SER A 305 1.31 -56.14 19.47
CA SER A 305 1.15 -57.26 20.42
C SER A 305 0.61 -56.84 21.79
N ALA A 306 0.62 -55.54 22.12
CA ALA A 306 0.12 -55.04 23.41
C ALA A 306 -1.38 -54.68 23.39
N LEU A 307 -2.02 -54.64 22.20
CA LEU A 307 -3.44 -54.31 22.04
C LEU A 307 -4.32 -55.54 21.74
N SER A 308 -3.74 -56.73 21.56
CA SER A 308 -4.48 -58.00 21.41
C SER A 308 -4.57 -58.84 22.70
N ALA A 309 -3.91 -58.42 23.79
CA ALA A 309 -3.90 -59.14 25.07
C ALA A 309 -4.78 -58.53 26.17
N SER A 310 -5.57 -57.49 25.86
CA SER A 310 -6.55 -56.89 26.79
C SER A 310 -8.00 -57.04 26.34
N ALA A 311 -8.27 -58.00 25.44
CA ALA A 311 -9.61 -58.37 25.01
C ALA A 311 -9.73 -59.91 24.93
N SER A 312 -9.67 -60.55 26.10
CA SER A 312 -10.18 -61.89 26.38
C SER A 312 -10.59 -62.02 27.83
#